data_AF-A0A925IGY2-F1
#
_entry.id   AF-A0A925IGY2-F1
#
_cell.length_a   1.000
_cell.length_b   1.000
_cell.length_c   1.000
_cell.angle_alpha   90.00
_cell.angle_beta   90.00
_cell.angle_gamma   90.00
#
_symmetry.space_group_name_H-M   'P 1'
#
loop_
_entity.id
_entity.type
_entity.pdbx_description
1 polymer ?
#
loop_
_entity_poly.entity_id
_entity_poly.type
_entity_poly.pdbx_seq_one_letter_code
_entity_poly.pdbx_strand_id
1 'polypeptide(L)'
;MQQAAQPQGWTTASWGFWGWLETILKLIGIVFGLIAFVASLSEGTFTLGGNPRLAAIIVLGLLTLASVGIIALRYQQREITSMAFAVVNALGHLGLLIALLRLTDQPILAVLFGVFYVLGGLVKLRFLAVTGFTEPGQTPQAMLRFNWVINIVYALFVIFMLV
;
A
#
# COMPACT_ATOMS: atom_id res chain seq x y z
N MET A 1 34.07 3.66 25.53
CA MET A 1 32.75 4.18 25.90
C MET A 1 32.00 4.47 24.61
N GLN A 2 30.94 3.72 24.30
CA GLN A 2 30.07 4.06 23.16
C GLN A 2 29.31 5.34 23.53
N GLN A 3 29.46 6.40 22.72
CA GLN A 3 28.61 7.58 22.83
C GLN A 3 27.15 7.14 22.71
N ALA A 4 26.33 7.50 23.69
CA ALA A 4 24.88 7.30 23.60
C ALA A 4 24.38 8.00 22.33
N ALA A 5 23.69 7.25 21.46
CA ALA A 5 23.09 7.81 20.26
C ALA A 5 22.13 8.94 20.66
N GLN A 6 22.38 10.15 20.16
CA GLN A 6 21.49 11.28 20.37
C GLN A 6 20.09 10.94 19.84
N PRO A 7 19.01 11.27 20.56
CA PRO A 7 17.66 11.02 20.08
C PRO A 7 17.42 11.80 18.79
N GLN A 8 17.25 11.07 17.68
CA GLN A 8 17.04 11.67 16.37
C GLN A 8 15.63 12.30 16.33
N GLY A 9 15.53 13.60 16.05
CA GLY A 9 14.25 14.29 15.90
C GLY A 9 13.46 13.82 14.66
N TRP A 10 12.27 14.37 14.46
CA TRP A 10 11.56 14.18 13.20
C TRP A 10 12.33 14.80 12.05
N THR A 11 12.48 14.05 10.96
CA THR A 11 13.21 14.46 9.76
C THR A 11 12.29 14.44 8.55
N THR A 12 12.65 15.20 7.52
CA THR A 12 12.03 15.10 6.19
C THR A 12 13.06 14.47 5.26
N ALA A 13 12.72 13.33 4.66
CA ALA A 13 13.64 12.64 3.77
C ALA A 13 13.71 13.31 2.39
N SER A 14 14.90 13.37 1.82
CA SER A 14 15.15 13.86 0.45
C SER A 14 14.94 12.73 -0.55
N TRP A 15 13.68 12.48 -0.94
CA TRP A 15 13.38 11.45 -1.94
C TRP A 15 13.84 11.90 -3.34
N GLY A 16 14.56 11.00 -4.03
CA GLY A 16 14.89 11.18 -5.43
C GLY A 16 13.70 10.88 -6.36
N PHE A 17 13.93 11.03 -7.66
CA PHE A 17 12.92 10.82 -8.71
C PHE A 17 12.12 9.52 -8.54
N TRP A 18 12.81 8.39 -8.29
CA TRP A 18 12.18 7.08 -8.17
C TRP A 18 11.27 6.96 -6.94
N GLY A 19 11.64 7.59 -5.82
CA GLY A 19 10.80 7.60 -4.62
C GLY A 19 9.49 8.35 -4.87
N TRP A 20 9.59 9.54 -5.48
CA TRP A 20 8.41 10.32 -5.85
C TRP A 20 7.52 9.62 -6.89
N LEU A 21 8.11 8.97 -7.89
CA LEU A 21 7.35 8.23 -8.90
C LEU A 21 6.54 7.09 -8.29
N GLU A 22 7.14 6.29 -7.39
CA GLU A 22 6.42 5.25 -6.64
C GLU A 22 5.24 5.87 -5.87
N THR A 23 5.50 6.94 -5.13
CA THR A 23 4.51 7.61 -4.29
C THR A 23 3.34 8.12 -5.10
N ILE A 24 3.60 8.81 -6.22
CA ILE A 24 2.55 9.34 -7.09
C ILE A 24 1.66 8.21 -7.61
N LEU A 25 2.26 7.11 -8.10
CA LEU A 25 1.49 5.96 -8.59
C LEU A 25 0.59 5.38 -7.50
N LYS A 26 1.11 5.21 -6.28
CA LYS A 26 0.31 4.70 -5.16
C LYS A 26 -0.75 5.69 -4.71
N LEU A 27 -0.49 6.99 -4.74
CA LEU A 27 -1.48 8.03 -4.45
C LEU A 27 -2.65 7.97 -5.43
N ILE A 28 -2.39 7.76 -6.72
CA ILE A 28 -3.46 7.54 -7.72
C ILE A 28 -4.28 6.29 -7.35
N GLY A 29 -3.61 5.19 -6.98
CA GLY A 29 -4.29 4.00 -6.46
C GLY A 29 -5.18 4.31 -5.26
N ILE A 30 -4.65 5.03 -4.25
CA ILE A 30 -5.36 5.44 -3.05
C ILE A 30 -6.61 6.27 -3.39
N VAL A 31 -6.51 7.19 -4.36
CA VAL A 31 -7.66 7.97 -4.82
C VAL A 31 -8.78 7.06 -5.30
N PHE A 32 -8.50 6.01 -6.08
CA PHE A 32 -9.53 5.04 -6.49
C PHE A 32 -10.14 4.29 -5.31
N GLY A 33 -9.34 3.92 -4.31
CA GLY A 33 -9.83 3.29 -3.08
C GLY A 33 -10.78 4.20 -2.29
N LEU A 34 -10.47 5.50 -2.23
CA LEU A 34 -11.32 6.49 -1.57
C LEU A 34 -12.60 6.79 -2.37
N ILE A 35 -12.53 6.83 -3.70
CA ILE A 35 -13.72 6.97 -4.56
C ILE A 35 -14.64 5.76 -4.36
N ALA A 36 -14.09 4.54 -4.35
CA ALA A 36 -14.86 3.32 -4.13
C ALA A 36 -15.54 3.33 -2.76
N PHE A 37 -14.84 3.81 -1.73
CA PHE A 37 -15.41 3.99 -0.40
C PHE A 37 -16.62 4.92 -0.43
N VAL A 38 -16.46 6.14 -0.99
CA VAL A 38 -17.55 7.13 -1.06
C VAL A 38 -18.75 6.59 -1.84
N ALA A 39 -18.53 5.96 -2.99
CA ALA A 39 -19.60 5.32 -3.77
C ALA A 39 -20.33 4.22 -2.97
N SER A 40 -19.61 3.46 -2.16
CA SER A 40 -20.23 2.41 -1.33
C SER A 40 -21.11 2.93 -0.19
N LEU A 41 -21.00 4.22 0.18
CA LEU A 41 -21.81 4.81 1.23
C LEU A 41 -23.26 5.08 0.79
N SER A 42 -23.49 5.36 -0.50
CA SER A 42 -24.83 5.61 -1.06
C SER A 42 -25.56 4.33 -1.46
N GLU A 43 -24.85 3.28 -1.84
CA GLU A 43 -25.42 2.18 -2.63
C GLU A 43 -25.25 0.78 -2.00
N GLY A 44 -24.48 0.66 -0.91
CA GLY A 44 -23.97 -0.63 -0.45
C GLY A 44 -24.83 -1.38 0.58
N THR A 45 -25.38 -2.55 0.20
CA THR A 45 -25.75 -3.59 1.18
C THR A 45 -24.50 -4.38 1.57
N PHE A 46 -24.32 -4.66 2.86
CA PHE A 46 -23.22 -5.50 3.33
C PHE A 46 -23.34 -6.93 2.77
N THR A 47 -22.27 -7.40 2.11
CA THR A 47 -22.20 -8.78 1.61
C THR A 47 -20.74 -9.22 1.49
N LEU A 48 -20.48 -10.46 1.92
CA LEU A 48 -19.17 -11.09 1.74
C LEU A 48 -18.97 -11.62 0.30
N GLY A 49 -20.07 -11.80 -0.44
CA GLY A 49 -20.05 -12.43 -1.76
C GLY A 49 -19.60 -13.90 -1.76
N GLY A 50 -19.41 -14.46 -2.96
CA GLY A 50 -18.85 -15.80 -3.18
C GLY A 50 -17.40 -15.74 -3.69
N ASN A 51 -16.90 -16.87 -4.17
CA ASN A 51 -15.63 -16.91 -4.91
C ASN A 51 -15.83 -16.29 -6.31
N PRO A 52 -14.92 -15.42 -6.80
CA PRO A 52 -13.59 -15.07 -6.26
C PRO A 52 -13.56 -13.84 -5.34
N ARG A 53 -14.67 -13.12 -5.17
CA ARG A 53 -14.76 -11.90 -4.36
C ARG A 53 -14.30 -12.09 -2.91
N LEU A 54 -14.66 -13.21 -2.27
CA LEU A 54 -14.21 -13.51 -0.91
C LEU A 54 -12.69 -13.57 -0.81
N ALA A 55 -12.01 -14.13 -1.82
CA ALA A 55 -10.55 -14.17 -1.87
C ALA A 55 -9.96 -12.76 -2.00
N ALA A 56 -10.55 -11.90 -2.83
CA ALA A 56 -10.15 -10.49 -2.94
C ALA A 56 -10.30 -9.74 -1.60
N ILE A 57 -11.40 -9.95 -0.88
CA ILE A 57 -11.64 -9.37 0.46
C ILE A 57 -10.57 -9.84 1.45
N ILE A 58 -10.25 -11.14 1.48
CA ILE A 58 -9.23 -11.68 2.39
C ILE A 58 -7.86 -11.07 2.08
N VAL A 59 -7.46 -11.06 0.81
CA VAL A 59 -6.19 -10.49 0.38
C VAL A 59 -6.09 -9.01 0.75
N LEU A 60 -7.12 -8.22 0.42
CA LEU A 60 -7.13 -6.79 0.74
C LEU A 60 -7.19 -6.54 2.24
N GLY A 61 -7.88 -7.40 3.01
CA GLY A 61 -7.88 -7.36 4.47
C GLY A 61 -6.48 -7.52 5.06
N LEU A 62 -5.71 -8.49 4.57
CA LEU A 62 -4.32 -8.70 4.99
C LEU A 62 -3.42 -7.51 4.59
N LEU A 63 -3.58 -6.99 3.37
CA LEU A 63 -2.85 -5.79 2.91
C LEU A 63 -3.20 -4.56 3.76
N THR A 64 -4.47 -4.42 4.17
CA THR A 64 -4.92 -3.34 5.05
C THR A 64 -4.25 -3.45 6.42
N LEU A 65 -4.23 -4.64 7.04
CA LEU A 65 -3.53 -4.84 8.31
C LEU A 65 -2.03 -4.54 8.20
N ALA A 66 -1.39 -4.99 7.12
CA ALA A 66 0.01 -4.67 6.84
C ALA A 66 0.23 -3.15 6.71
N SER A 67 -0.68 -2.44 6.03
CA SER A 67 -0.60 -0.98 5.88
C SER A 67 -0.71 -0.23 7.20
N VAL A 68 -1.55 -0.70 8.12
CA VAL A 68 -1.65 -0.16 9.49
C VAL A 68 -0.35 -0.43 10.26
N GLY A 69 0.21 -1.64 10.16
CA GLY A 69 1.49 -1.98 10.78
C GLY A 69 2.65 -1.09 10.31
N ILE A 70 2.65 -0.68 9.03
CA ILE A 70 3.65 0.24 8.47
C ILE A 70 3.63 1.60 9.16
N ILE A 71 2.48 2.08 9.67
CA ILE A 71 2.42 3.35 10.43
C ILE A 71 3.33 3.27 11.66
N ALA A 72 3.29 2.17 12.41
CA ALA A 72 4.15 1.99 13.58
C ALA A 72 5.65 2.00 13.19
N LEU A 73 6.00 1.37 12.06
CA LEU A 73 7.37 1.37 11.55
C LEU A 73 7.82 2.78 11.15
N ARG A 74 6.99 3.56 10.45
CA ARG A 74 7.32 4.95 10.08
C ARG A 74 7.39 5.86 11.29
N TYR A 75 6.61 5.59 12.33
CA TYR A 75 6.67 6.34 13.59
C TYR A 75 8.03 6.17 14.26
N GLN A 76 8.55 4.93 14.31
CA GLN A 76 9.86 4.63 14.86
C GLN A 76 10.99 5.29 14.04
N GLN A 77 10.83 5.38 12.72
CA GLN A 77 11.79 6.03 11.82
C GLN A 77 11.77 7.57 11.90
N ARG A 78 10.73 8.16 12.49
CA ARG A 78 10.57 9.62 12.67
C ARG A 78 10.76 10.40 11.37
N GLU A 79 10.18 9.93 10.28
CA GLU A 79 10.25 10.58 8.97
C GLU A 79 8.86 11.06 8.54
N ILE A 80 8.71 12.37 8.32
CA ILE A 80 7.41 13.04 8.20
C ILE A 80 6.70 12.62 6.91
N THR A 81 7.40 12.56 5.78
CA THR A 81 6.79 12.31 4.46
C THR A 81 6.25 10.89 4.36
N SER A 82 7.03 9.90 4.78
CA SER A 82 6.63 8.49 4.83
C SER A 82 5.56 8.23 5.88
N MET A 83 5.56 8.96 7.00
CA MET A 83 4.47 8.89 7.98
C MET A 83 3.15 9.37 7.37
N ALA A 84 3.14 10.56 6.77
CA ALA A 84 1.96 11.11 6.12
C ALA A 84 1.45 10.17 5.01
N PHE A 85 2.36 9.66 4.17
CA PHE A 85 2.02 8.68 3.15
C PHE A 85 1.45 7.38 3.74
N ALA A 86 2.05 6.84 4.82
CA ALA A 86 1.59 5.60 5.45
C ALA A 86 0.15 5.72 5.98
N VAL A 87 -0.19 6.85 6.60
CA VAL A 87 -1.56 7.12 7.07
C VAL A 87 -2.54 7.18 5.90
N VAL A 88 -2.24 7.97 4.86
CA VAL A 88 -3.10 8.10 3.67
C VAL A 88 -3.24 6.76 2.94
N ASN A 89 -2.16 5.99 2.87
CA ASN A 89 -2.14 4.63 2.31
C ASN A 89 -3.06 3.67 3.08
N ALA A 90 -3.00 3.69 4.42
CA ALA A 90 -3.88 2.86 5.25
C ALA A 90 -5.36 3.25 5.09
N LEU A 91 -5.66 4.55 4.99
CA LEU A 91 -7.02 5.02 4.73
C LEU A 91 -7.54 4.57 3.37
N GLY A 92 -6.72 4.63 2.31
CA GLY A 92 -7.09 4.14 0.99
C GLY A 92 -7.40 2.64 0.97
N HIS A 93 -6.59 1.84 1.68
CA HIS A 93 -6.83 0.40 1.84
C HIS A 93 -8.10 0.11 2.61
N LEU A 94 -8.29 0.77 3.76
CA LEU A 94 -9.48 0.59 4.59
C LEU A 94 -10.74 1.01 3.84
N GLY A 95 -10.68 2.12 3.10
CA GLY A 95 -11.77 2.59 2.26
C GLY A 95 -12.17 1.56 1.21
N LEU A 96 -11.19 1.02 0.48
CA LEU A 96 -11.46 -0.02 -0.52
C LEU A 96 -11.95 -1.32 0.13
N LEU A 97 -11.43 -1.71 1.30
CA LEU A 97 -11.90 -2.89 2.02
C LEU A 97 -13.37 -2.76 2.42
N ILE A 98 -13.76 -1.61 2.95
CA ILE A 98 -15.16 -1.31 3.26
C ILE A 98 -16.00 -1.34 1.98
N ALA A 99 -15.50 -0.78 0.89
CA ALA A 99 -16.17 -0.81 -0.40
C ALA A 99 -16.37 -2.25 -0.90
N LEU A 100 -15.39 -3.14 -0.75
CA LEU A 100 -15.52 -4.56 -1.15
C LEU A 100 -16.43 -5.37 -0.22
N LEU A 101 -16.60 -4.96 1.04
CA LEU A 101 -17.57 -5.55 1.97
C LEU A 101 -19.01 -5.08 1.69
N ARG A 102 -19.18 -4.13 0.77
CA ARG A 102 -20.47 -3.60 0.32
C ARG A 102 -20.67 -3.93 -1.16
N LEU A 103 -21.86 -4.33 -1.57
CA LEU A 103 -22.11 -4.54 -3.01
C LEU A 103 -22.03 -3.18 -3.72
N THR A 104 -21.03 -2.99 -4.58
CA THR A 104 -20.87 -1.80 -5.43
C THR A 104 -20.92 -2.22 -6.89
N ASP A 105 -21.46 -1.35 -7.74
CA ASP A 105 -21.55 -1.47 -9.19
C ASP A 105 -20.25 -1.05 -9.92
N GLN A 106 -19.24 -0.59 -9.19
CA GLN A 106 -17.98 -0.07 -9.74
C GLN A 106 -16.75 -0.93 -9.40
N PRO A 107 -16.70 -2.22 -9.80
CA PRO A 107 -15.56 -3.11 -9.54
C PRO A 107 -14.27 -2.62 -10.18
N ILE A 108 -14.37 -1.80 -11.24
CA ILE A 108 -13.21 -1.22 -11.94
C ILE A 108 -12.32 -0.36 -11.02
N LEU A 109 -12.88 0.28 -9.98
CA LEU A 109 -12.09 1.08 -9.05
C LEU A 109 -11.13 0.22 -8.22
N ALA A 110 -11.55 -0.99 -7.83
CA ALA A 110 -10.70 -1.95 -7.14
C ALA A 110 -9.58 -2.47 -8.05
N VAL A 111 -9.90 -2.73 -9.33
CA VAL A 111 -8.91 -3.13 -10.34
C VAL A 111 -7.87 -2.01 -10.52
N LEU A 112 -8.31 -0.77 -10.71
CA LEU A 112 -7.41 0.38 -10.88
C LEU A 112 -6.54 0.61 -9.64
N PHE A 113 -7.11 0.51 -8.43
CA PHE A 113 -6.33 0.52 -7.19
C PHE A 113 -5.20 -0.51 -7.26
N GLY A 114 -5.52 -1.78 -7.51
CA GLY A 114 -4.54 -2.85 -7.54
C GLY A 114 -3.46 -2.65 -8.62
N VAL A 115 -3.86 -2.23 -9.83
CA VAL A 115 -2.92 -1.96 -10.94
C VAL A 115 -1.92 -0.86 -10.57
N PHE A 116 -2.38 0.26 -10.01
CA PHE A 116 -1.49 1.34 -9.62
C PHE A 116 -0.54 0.95 -8.48
N TYR A 117 -0.96 0.09 -7.56
CA TYR A 117 -0.07 -0.48 -6.54
C TYR A 117 0.99 -1.42 -7.12
N VAL A 118 0.63 -2.25 -8.10
CA VAL A 118 1.61 -3.07 -8.84
C VAL A 118 2.62 -2.18 -9.57
N LEU A 119 2.15 -1.16 -10.30
CA LEU A 119 3.03 -0.22 -11.01
C LEU A 119 3.97 0.50 -10.05
N GLY A 120 3.46 1.02 -8.94
CA GLY A 120 4.28 1.66 -7.90
C GLY A 120 5.29 0.68 -7.29
N GLY A 121 4.89 -0.58 -7.04
CA GLY A 121 5.80 -1.61 -6.53
C GLY A 121 6.87 -2.03 -7.54
N LEU A 122 6.60 -2.02 -8.84
CA LEU A 122 7.62 -2.25 -9.89
C LEU A 122 8.62 -1.09 -9.93
N VAL A 123 8.14 0.15 -9.79
CA VAL A 123 9.02 1.33 -9.65
C VAL A 123 9.90 1.20 -8.41
N LYS A 124 9.35 0.76 -7.27
CA LYS A 124 10.14 0.50 -6.06
C LYS A 124 11.19 -0.59 -6.25
N LEU A 125 10.85 -1.68 -6.92
CA LEU A 125 11.81 -2.74 -7.23
C LEU A 125 12.98 -2.20 -8.08
N ARG A 126 12.68 -1.36 -9.07
CA ARG A 126 13.71 -0.68 -9.87
C ARG A 126 14.56 0.26 -9.03
N PHE A 127 13.94 1.06 -8.16
CA PHE A 127 14.65 1.92 -7.20
C PHE A 127 15.65 1.13 -6.36
N LEU A 128 15.18 0.08 -5.67
CA LEU A 128 16.01 -0.75 -4.80
C LEU A 128 17.17 -1.42 -5.56
N ALA A 129 16.90 -1.89 -6.79
CA ALA A 129 17.92 -2.52 -7.63
C ALA A 129 19.01 -1.54 -8.09
N VAL A 130 18.65 -0.27 -8.35
CA VAL A 130 19.60 0.73 -8.87
C VAL A 130 20.36 1.44 -7.75
N THR A 131 19.71 1.74 -6.63
CA THR A 131 20.33 2.52 -5.55
C THR A 131 20.98 1.66 -4.48
N GLY A 132 20.62 0.38 -4.37
CA GLY A 132 21.04 -0.47 -3.26
C GLY A 132 20.48 -0.02 -1.90
N PHE A 133 19.45 0.83 -1.90
CA PHE A 133 18.85 1.36 -0.67
C PHE A 133 18.40 0.25 0.27
N THR A 134 18.70 0.41 1.57
CA THR A 134 18.27 -0.48 2.64
C THR A 134 17.64 0.25 3.81
N GLU A 135 16.64 -0.38 4.44
CA GLU A 135 16.16 0.02 5.76
C GLU A 135 17.02 -0.63 6.86
N PRO A 136 17.17 -0.01 8.05
CA PRO A 136 17.94 -0.58 9.16
C PRO A 136 17.51 -2.01 9.48
N GLY A 137 18.50 -2.91 9.58
CA GLY A 137 18.26 -4.33 9.87
C GLY A 137 17.84 -5.18 8.66
N GLN A 138 17.78 -4.62 7.44
CA GLN A 138 17.48 -5.37 6.22
C GLN A 138 18.65 -5.38 5.23
N THR A 139 18.79 -6.49 4.50
CA THR A 139 19.70 -6.60 3.36
C THR A 139 19.01 -6.15 2.06
N PRO A 140 19.75 -5.70 1.03
CA PRO A 140 19.15 -5.34 -0.25
C PRO A 140 18.32 -6.48 -0.86
N GLN A 141 18.80 -7.72 -0.76
CA GLN A 141 18.11 -8.90 -1.27
C GLN A 141 16.83 -9.19 -0.49
N ALA A 142 16.82 -9.00 0.84
CA ALA A 142 15.62 -9.17 1.64
C ALA A 142 14.54 -8.15 1.25
N MET A 143 14.92 -6.89 1.07
CA MET A 143 14.00 -5.85 0.61
C MET A 143 13.44 -6.13 -0.78
N LEU A 144 14.28 -6.57 -1.73
CA LEU A 144 13.83 -6.93 -3.07
C LEU A 144 12.83 -8.10 -3.03
N ARG A 145 13.15 -9.18 -2.29
CA ARG A 145 12.25 -10.34 -2.14
C ARG A 145 10.92 -9.94 -1.51
N PHE A 146 10.97 -9.15 -0.44
CA PHE A 146 9.76 -8.65 0.22
C PHE A 146 8.89 -7.83 -0.74
N ASN A 147 9.47 -6.91 -1.51
CA ASN A 147 8.70 -6.10 -2.47
C ASN A 147 8.16 -6.94 -3.65
N TRP A 148 8.85 -7.99 -4.06
CA TRP A 148 8.32 -8.95 -5.05
C TRP A 148 7.09 -9.68 -4.52
N VAL A 149 7.15 -10.19 -3.28
CA VAL A 149 6.00 -10.86 -2.64
C VAL A 149 4.81 -9.92 -2.57
N ILE A 150 5.00 -8.68 -2.10
CA ILE A 150 3.92 -7.69 -2.02
C ILE A 150 3.33 -7.40 -3.41
N ASN A 151 4.15 -7.24 -4.45
CA ASN A 151 3.65 -7.05 -5.82
C ASN A 151 2.83 -8.22 -6.33
N ILE A 152 3.26 -9.46 -6.06
CA ILE A 152 2.51 -10.67 -6.44
C ILE A 152 1.16 -10.69 -5.74
N VAL A 153 1.11 -10.33 -4.44
CA VAL A 153 -0.16 -10.26 -3.70
C VAL A 153 -1.12 -9.24 -4.31
N TYR A 154 -0.65 -8.04 -4.71
CA TYR A 154 -1.50 -7.08 -5.43
C TYR A 154 -1.92 -7.57 -6.81
N ALA A 155 -1.04 -8.26 -7.55
CA ALA A 155 -1.41 -8.84 -8.84
C ALA A 155 -2.50 -9.92 -8.70
N LEU A 156 -2.41 -10.78 -7.67
CA LEU A 156 -3.44 -11.75 -7.33
C LEU A 156 -4.77 -11.07 -6.98
N PHE A 157 -4.71 -9.98 -6.20
CA PHE A 157 -5.88 -9.16 -5.91
C PHE A 157 -6.55 -8.64 -7.19
N VAL A 158 -5.77 -8.09 -8.13
CA VAL A 158 -6.29 -7.63 -9.44
C VAL A 158 -6.95 -8.79 -10.20
N ILE A 159 -6.32 -9.96 -10.24
CA ILE A 159 -6.89 -11.14 -10.92
C ILE A 159 -8.24 -11.51 -10.30
N PHE A 160 -8.34 -11.60 -8.97
CA PHE A 160 -9.59 -11.93 -8.29
C PHE A 160 -10.71 -10.91 -8.52
N MET A 161 -10.38 -9.67 -8.87
CA MET A 161 -11.37 -8.64 -9.22
C MET A 161 -11.83 -8.70 -10.68
N LEU A 162 -11.11 -9.42 -11.54
CA LEU A 162 -11.42 -9.55 -12.98
C LEU A 162 -12.18 -10.82 -13.34
N VAL A 163 -12.12 -11.84 -12.49
CA VAL A 163 -12.85 -13.12 -12.63
C VAL A 163 -14.13 -13.13 -11.80
#